data_AF-A0A7F8KAU3-F1
#
_entry.id   AF-A0A7F8KAU3-F1
#
_cell.length_a   1.000
_cell.length_b   1.000
_cell.length_c   1.000
_cell.angle_alpha   90.00
_cell.angle_beta   90.00
_cell.angle_gamma   90.00
#
_symmetry.space_group_name_H-M   'P 1'
#
loop_
_entity.id
_entity.type
_entity.pdbx_description
1 polymer ?
#
loop_
_entity_poly.entity_id
_entity_poly.type
_entity_poly.pdbx_seq_one_letter_code
_entity_poly.pdbx_strand_id
1 'polypeptide(L)'
;MPAVSKGDGMRGLAVFISDIRNCKSKEAEIKRINKELANIRSKFKGDKALDGYSKKKYVCKLLFIFLLGHDIDFGHMEAVNLLSSNKYTEKQIVSLVKEGSGKPLEKGGTSGKGG
;
A
#
# COMPACT_ATOMS: atom_id res chain seq x y z
N MET A 1 24.96 -1.23 -16.30
CA MET A 1 23.77 -1.47 -15.46
C MET A 1 22.82 -0.30 -15.69
N PRO A 2 21.58 -0.47 -16.18
CA PRO A 2 20.71 0.67 -16.41
C PRO A 2 20.23 1.23 -15.06
N ALA A 3 20.40 2.53 -14.90
CA ALA A 3 19.98 3.27 -13.71
C ALA A 3 18.46 3.17 -13.55
N VAL A 4 18.01 2.76 -12.37
CA VAL A 4 16.63 2.98 -11.92
C VAL A 4 16.41 4.50 -11.93
N SER A 5 15.54 4.98 -12.83
CA SER A 5 15.21 6.39 -12.95
C SER A 5 14.63 6.90 -11.63
N LYS A 6 15.43 7.72 -10.95
CA LYS A 6 15.10 8.42 -9.72
C LYS A 6 14.12 9.54 -10.07
N GLY A 7 12.93 9.50 -9.46
CA GLY A 7 12.07 10.69 -9.33
C GLY A 7 11.05 10.88 -10.45
N ASP A 8 9.88 10.28 -10.29
CA ASP A 8 8.54 10.94 -10.39
C ASP A 8 7.42 9.89 -10.23
N GLY A 9 7.79 8.62 -10.47
CA GLY A 9 6.97 7.40 -10.55
C GLY A 9 5.86 7.16 -9.53
N MET A 10 6.13 7.48 -8.27
CA MET A 10 5.40 6.86 -7.16
C MET A 10 5.28 7.78 -5.93
N ARG A 11 5.38 9.11 -6.08
CA ARG A 11 5.16 10.03 -4.94
C ARG A 11 3.82 9.77 -4.25
N GLY A 12 2.76 9.54 -5.03
CA GLY A 12 1.44 9.22 -4.48
C GLY A 12 1.35 7.89 -3.73
N LEU A 13 2.24 6.93 -4.01
CA LEU A 13 2.35 5.68 -3.26
C LEU A 13 3.15 5.89 -1.97
N ALA A 14 4.31 6.55 -2.06
CA ALA A 14 5.14 6.87 -0.90
C ALA A 14 4.38 7.70 0.15
N VAL A 15 3.63 8.72 -0.28
CA VAL A 15 2.78 9.51 0.63
C VAL A 15 1.71 8.65 1.28
N PHE A 16 1.08 7.74 0.53
CA PHE A 16 0.07 6.84 1.10
C PHE A 16 0.67 5.90 2.15
N ILE A 17 1.82 5.32 1.89
CA ILE A 17 2.54 4.47 2.85
C ILE A 17 2.89 5.26 4.10
N SER A 18 3.45 6.47 3.96
CA SER A 18 3.76 7.34 5.10
C SER A 18 2.51 7.72 5.90
N ASP A 19 1.39 8.03 5.25
CA ASP A 19 0.12 8.31 5.92
C ASP A 19 -0.35 7.12 6.76
N ILE A 20 -0.27 5.90 6.21
CA ILE A 20 -0.63 4.66 6.91
C ILE A 20 0.30 4.43 8.11
N ARG A 21 1.61 4.64 7.95
CA ARG A 21 2.60 4.51 9.04
C ARG A 21 2.41 5.55 10.13
N ASN A 22 1.93 6.76 9.79
CA ASN A 22 1.63 7.81 10.76
C ASN A 22 0.31 7.59 11.51
N CYS A 23 -0.52 6.63 11.10
CA CYS A 23 -1.74 6.29 11.82
C CYS A 23 -1.39 5.66 13.19
N LYS A 24 -1.85 6.28 14.27
CA LYS A 24 -1.61 5.83 15.65
C LYS A 24 -2.57 4.74 16.13
N SER A 25 -3.65 4.51 15.38
CA SER A 25 -4.72 3.57 15.73
C SER A 25 -5.16 2.79 14.50
N LYS A 26 -5.56 1.53 14.72
CA LYS A 26 -6.08 0.65 13.66
C LYS A 26 -7.31 1.26 12.96
N GLU A 27 -8.15 1.97 13.70
CA GLU A 27 -9.32 2.66 13.14
C GLU A 27 -8.93 3.82 12.20
N ALA A 28 -7.90 4.59 12.53
CA ALA A 28 -7.39 5.66 11.68
C ALA A 28 -6.77 5.10 10.38
N GLU A 29 -6.05 3.98 10.51
CA GLU A 29 -5.50 3.22 9.38
C GLU A 29 -6.62 2.77 8.43
N ILE A 30 -7.63 2.07 8.97
CA ILE A 30 -8.80 1.60 8.21
C ILE A 30 -9.53 2.77 7.54
N LYS A 31 -9.72 3.90 8.24
CA LYS A 31 -10.35 5.09 7.67
C LYS A 31 -9.57 5.65 6.48
N ARG A 32 -8.24 5.67 6.57
CA ARG A 32 -7.36 6.14 5.48
C ARG A 32 -7.37 5.18 4.29
N ILE A 33 -7.33 3.88 4.55
CA ILE A 33 -7.46 2.81 3.54
C ILE A 33 -8.79 2.94 2.80
N ASN A 34 -9.92 3.00 3.52
CA ASN A 34 -11.25 3.13 2.92
C ASN A 34 -11.39 4.38 2.05
N LYS A 35 -10.85 5.51 2.50
CA LYS A 35 -10.82 6.75 1.70
C LYS A 35 -10.03 6.58 0.40
N GLU A 36 -8.90 5.88 0.46
CA GLU A 36 -8.08 5.61 -0.71
C GLU A 36 -8.77 4.60 -1.65
N LEU A 37 -9.37 3.54 -1.12
CA LEU A 37 -10.14 2.56 -1.89
C LEU A 37 -11.30 3.22 -2.63
N ALA A 38 -12.06 4.10 -1.97
CA ALA A 38 -13.15 4.85 -2.61
C ALA A 38 -12.63 5.73 -3.77
N ASN A 39 -11.50 6.41 -3.58
CA ASN A 39 -10.86 7.21 -4.62
C ASN A 39 -10.41 6.34 -5.80
N ILE A 40 -9.73 5.22 -5.54
CA ILE A 40 -9.31 4.28 -6.59
C ILE A 40 -10.54 3.75 -7.34
N ARG A 41 -11.57 3.31 -6.63
CA ARG A 41 -12.81 2.80 -7.23
C ARG A 41 -13.48 3.82 -8.14
N SER A 42 -13.52 5.09 -7.72
CA SER A 42 -14.04 6.18 -8.56
C SER A 42 -13.18 6.40 -9.81
N LYS A 43 -11.85 6.33 -9.69
CA LYS A 43 -10.93 6.45 -10.82
C LYS A 43 -11.00 5.28 -11.80
N PHE A 44 -11.22 4.06 -11.31
CA PHE A 44 -11.40 2.87 -12.14
C PHE A 44 -12.76 2.80 -12.82
N LYS A 45 -13.80 3.41 -12.24
CA LYS A 45 -15.15 3.51 -12.83
C LYS A 45 -15.36 4.72 -13.73
N GLY A 46 -14.41 5.66 -13.80
CA GLY A 46 -14.57 6.85 -14.62
C GLY A 46 -14.53 6.54 -16.12
N ASP A 47 -15.27 7.31 -16.92
CA ASP A 47 -15.30 7.22 -18.39
C ASP A 47 -13.93 7.38 -19.05
N LYS A 48 -13.00 8.08 -18.39
CA LYS A 48 -11.64 8.24 -18.87
C LYS A 48 -10.81 7.00 -18.53
N ALA A 49 -10.40 6.28 -19.58
CA ALA A 49 -9.41 5.22 -19.46
C ALA A 49 -8.19 5.71 -18.67
N LEU A 50 -7.84 4.99 -17.60
CA LEU A 50 -6.68 5.29 -16.80
C LEU A 50 -5.42 4.97 -17.62
N ASP A 51 -4.53 5.96 -17.73
CA ASP A 51 -3.21 5.75 -18.30
C ASP A 51 -2.44 4.67 -17.53
N GLY A 52 -1.64 3.86 -18.24
CA GLY A 52 -0.92 2.72 -17.68
C GLY A 52 -0.06 3.09 -16.48
N TYR A 53 0.46 4.32 -16.42
CA TYR A 53 1.18 4.81 -15.25
C TYR A 53 0.29 4.99 -14.01
N SER A 54 -0.87 5.62 -14.18
CA SER A 54 -1.83 5.84 -13.10
C SER A 54 -2.42 4.51 -12.62
N LYS A 55 -2.70 3.60 -13.55
CA LYS A 55 -3.15 2.24 -13.24
C LYS A 55 -2.15 1.53 -12.33
N LYS A 56 -0.86 1.50 -12.72
CA LYS A 56 0.22 0.91 -11.91
C LYS A 56 0.29 1.51 -10.51
N LYS A 57 0.25 2.85 -10.40
CA LYS A 57 0.26 3.54 -9.10
C LYS A 57 -0.86 3.06 -8.18
N TYR A 58 -2.09 2.95 -8.70
CA TYR A 58 -3.23 2.51 -7.89
C TYR A 58 -3.19 1.03 -7.55
N VAL A 59 -2.74 0.19 -8.48
CA VAL A 59 -2.54 -1.24 -8.25
C VAL A 59 -1.50 -1.49 -7.16
N CYS A 60 -0.40 -0.73 -7.13
CA CYS A 60 0.58 -0.82 -6.04
C CYS A 60 -0.02 -0.47 -4.67
N LYS A 61 -0.94 0.50 -4.60
CA LYS A 61 -1.64 0.84 -3.35
C LYS A 61 -2.53 -0.31 -2.88
N LEU A 62 -3.29 -0.92 -3.80
CA LEU A 62 -4.12 -2.09 -3.50
C LEU A 62 -3.28 -3.26 -3.01
N LEU A 63 -2.14 -3.53 -3.66
CA LEU A 63 -1.20 -4.56 -3.23
C LEU A 63 -0.67 -4.28 -1.80
N PHE A 64 -0.36 -3.03 -1.49
CA PHE A 64 0.07 -2.65 -0.14
C PHE A 64 -1.03 -2.91 0.90
N ILE A 65 -2.28 -2.56 0.61
CA ILE A 65 -3.44 -2.82 1.47
C ILE A 65 -3.64 -4.33 1.70
N PHE A 66 -3.50 -5.12 0.64
CA PHE A 66 -3.56 -6.59 0.71
C PHE A 66 -2.44 -7.18 1.57
N LEU A 67 -1.20 -6.69 1.43
CA LEU A 67 -0.06 -7.11 2.23
C LEU A 67 -0.20 -6.75 3.72
N LEU A 68 -0.94 -5.70 4.04
CA LEU A 68 -1.31 -5.36 5.43
C LEU A 68 -2.37 -6.32 6.01
N GLY A 69 -2.98 -7.18 5.18
CA GLY A 69 -4.01 -8.14 5.59
C GLY A 69 -5.42 -7.58 5.56
N HIS A 70 -5.66 -6.47 4.84
CA HIS A 70 -7.01 -5.95 4.61
C HIS A 70 -7.59 -6.55 3.34
N ASP A 71 -8.87 -6.92 3.39
CA ASP A 71 -9.59 -7.48 2.24
C ASP A 71 -9.87 -6.40 1.19
N ILE A 72 -9.79 -6.78 -0.10
CA ILE A 72 -9.95 -5.85 -1.23
C ILE A 72 -10.87 -6.45 -2.30
N ASP A 73 -12.13 -6.04 -2.38
CA ASP A 73 -13.09 -6.64 -3.33
C ASP A 73 -12.84 -6.36 -4.84
N PHE A 74 -11.80 -5.58 -5.20
CA PHE A 74 -11.58 -5.15 -6.58
C PHE A 74 -10.10 -4.94 -6.92
N GLY A 75 -9.76 -5.02 -8.21
CA GLY A 75 -8.39 -4.78 -8.69
C GLY A 75 -7.42 -5.94 -8.49
N HIS A 76 -7.88 -7.09 -7.96
CA HIS A 76 -7.12 -8.33 -7.82
C HIS A 76 -6.41 -8.76 -9.10
N MET A 77 -7.15 -8.86 -10.21
CA MET A 77 -6.59 -9.29 -11.50
C MET A 77 -5.48 -8.34 -12.00
N GLU A 78 -5.64 -7.04 -11.77
CA GLU A 78 -4.61 -6.05 -12.11
C GLU A 78 -3.39 -6.13 -11.19
N ALA A 79 -3.58 -6.41 -9.90
CA ALA A 79 -2.49 -6.68 -8.96
C ALA A 79 -1.68 -7.91 -9.37
N VAL A 80 -2.36 -9.01 -9.72
CA VAL A 80 -1.71 -10.23 -10.23
C VAL A 80 -0.96 -9.95 -11.53
N ASN A 81 -1.57 -9.20 -12.45
CA ASN A 81 -0.92 -8.82 -13.71
C ASN A 81 0.31 -7.93 -13.48
N LEU A 82 0.26 -7.03 -12.49
CA LEU A 82 1.40 -6.18 -12.12
C LEU A 82 2.54 -7.00 -11.50
N LEU A 83 2.22 -7.90 -10.56
CA LEU A 83 3.16 -8.84 -9.94
C LEU A 83 3.82 -9.76 -10.99
N SER A 84 3.05 -10.18 -11.99
CA SER A 84 3.55 -10.97 -13.11
C SER A 84 4.38 -10.15 -14.09
N SER A 85 4.27 -8.81 -14.06
CA SER A 85 5.06 -7.95 -14.93
C SER A 85 6.49 -7.81 -14.37
N ASN A 86 7.48 -8.12 -15.19
CA ASN A 86 8.92 -8.06 -14.87
C ASN A 86 9.45 -6.63 -14.55
N LYS A 87 8.55 -5.62 -14.46
CA LYS A 87 8.87 -4.21 -14.20
C LYS A 87 8.65 -3.80 -12.74
N TYR A 88 7.91 -4.56 -11.95
CA TYR A 88 7.87 -4.37 -10.50
C TYR A 88 8.96 -5.26 -9.89
N THR A 89 10.20 -4.77 -9.93
CA THR A 89 11.36 -5.53 -9.46
C THR A 89 11.12 -5.97 -8.02
N GLU A 90 11.42 -7.23 -7.72
CA GLU A 90 11.30 -7.84 -6.38
C GLU A 90 11.81 -6.90 -5.28
N LYS A 91 12.85 -6.10 -5.53
CA LYS A 91 13.34 -5.05 -4.63
C LYS A 91 12.28 -4.06 -4.13
N GLN A 92 11.34 -3.61 -4.97
CA GLN A 92 10.26 -2.70 -4.56
C GLN A 92 9.23 -3.44 -3.69
N ILE A 93 8.87 -4.68 -4.05
CA ILE A 93 7.98 -5.53 -3.24
C ILE A 93 8.63 -5.81 -1.89
N VAL A 94 9.90 -6.23 -1.87
CA VAL A 94 10.67 -6.48 -0.66
C VAL A 94 10.80 -5.23 0.19
N SER A 95 10.94 -4.04 -0.41
CA SER A 95 10.92 -2.78 0.35
C SER A 95 9.57 -2.52 1.01
N LEU A 96 8.46 -2.75 0.30
CA LEU A 96 7.10 -2.63 0.84
C LEU A 96 6.84 -3.64 1.96
N VAL A 97 7.23 -4.90 1.77
CA VAL A 97 7.09 -5.98 2.75
C VAL A 97 7.96 -5.71 3.98
N LYS A 98 9.23 -5.32 3.79
CA LYS A 98 10.09 -4.91 4.91
C LYS A 98 9.49 -3.75 5.68
N GLU A 99 8.96 -2.74 4.99
CA GLU A 99 8.32 -1.60 5.66
C GLU A 99 7.04 -1.99 6.42
N GLY A 100 6.23 -2.91 5.88
CA GLY A 100 5.00 -3.41 6.51
C GLY A 100 5.27 -4.28 7.73
N SER A 101 6.37 -5.05 7.75
CA SER A 101 6.78 -5.88 8.88
C SER A 101 7.47 -5.12 10.04
N GLY A 102 7.62 -3.80 9.94
CA GLY A 102 8.32 -2.98 10.93
C GLY A 102 7.49 -2.52 12.13
N LYS A 103 6.45 -3.26 12.55
CA LYS A 103 5.84 -3.02 13.87
C LYS A 103 6.75 -3.64 14.93
N PRO A 104 7.39 -2.85 15.82
CA PRO A 104 7.89 -3.42 17.06
C PRO A 104 6.68 -4.03 17.75
N LEU A 105 6.77 -5.33 18.04
CA LEU A 105 5.85 -6.00 18.93
C LEU A 105 5.74 -5.13 20.18
N GLU A 106 4.57 -4.52 20.37
CA GLU A 106 4.24 -3.83 21.61
C GLU A 106 4.52 -4.84 22.73
N LYS A 107 5.45 -4.51 23.64
CA LYS A 107 5.61 -5.27 24.87
C LYS A 107 4.36 -5.02 25.71
N GLY A 108 3.31 -5.81 25.42
CA GLY A 108 2.24 -6.08 26.35
C GLY A 108 2.82 -6.82 27.54
N GLY A 109 3.27 -6.06 28.53
CA GLY A 109 3.64 -6.52 29.85
C GLY A 109 2.69 -5.91 30.86
N THR A 110 1.49 -6.48 30.96
CA THR A 110 0.65 -6.37 32.15
C THR A 110 1.42 -6.92 33.34
N SER A 111 1.45 -6.18 34.45
CA SER A 111 0.89 -6.63 35.73
C SER A 111 1.29 -5.65 36.83
N GLY A 112 0.29 -5.17 37.56
CA GLY A 112 0.51 -4.44 38.79
C GLY A 112 1.18 -5.30 39.87
N LYS A 113 1.78 -4.60 40.83
CA LYS A 113 2.03 -5.07 42.20
C LYS A 113 2.30 -3.84 43.05
N GLY A 114 1.39 -3.51 43.97
CA GLY A 114 1.63 -3.65 45.41
C GLY A 114 1.93 -2.25 45.96
N GLY A 115 1.19 -1.71 46.92
CA GLY A 115 1.09 -2.27 48.26
C GLY A 115 2.02 -1.45 49.14
#